data_AF-A0A530H602-F1
#
_entry.id   AF-A0A530H602-F1
#
_cell.length_a   1.000
_cell.length_b   1.000
_cell.length_c   1.000
_cell.angle_alpha   90.00
_cell.angle_beta   90.00
_cell.angle_gamma   90.00
#
_symmetry.space_group_name_H-M   'P 1'
#
loop_
_entity.id
_entity.type
_entity.pdbx_description
1 polymer ?
#
loop_
_entity_poly.entity_id
_entity_poly.type
_entity_poly.pdbx_seq_one_letter_code
_entity_poly.pdbx_strand_id
1 'polypeptide(L)'
;VVPVNTTTRVLITATDVIHSFAVPSFGIKMDAVPGRTNETWFKAEKEGLYYGQCSQLCGKDHAFMPIAVRVVSDAQFKTWLETAKTDVPAANKALMAEIDGTNKVAAAGN
;
A
#
# COMPACT_ATOMS: atom_id res chain seq x y z
N VAL A 1 -4.49 0.09 0.96
CA VAL A 1 -4.76 1.40 1.61
C VAL A 1 -4.64 1.21 3.11
N VAL A 2 -4.03 2.15 3.84
CA VAL A 2 -3.85 2.07 5.30
C VAL A 2 -4.08 3.44 5.94
N PRO A 3 -4.49 3.51 7.22
CA PRO A 3 -4.64 4.79 7.92
C PRO A 3 -3.28 5.36 8.36
N VAL A 4 -3.16 6.68 8.32
CA VAL A 4 -2.02 7.43 8.85
C VAL A 4 -1.91 7.25 10.38
N ASN A 5 -0.71 7.41 10.92
CA ASN A 5 -0.40 7.33 12.35
C ASN A 5 -0.82 6.02 13.03
N THR A 6 -0.97 4.95 12.25
CA THR A 6 -1.37 3.63 12.74
C THR A 6 -0.30 2.61 12.39
N THR A 7 0.10 1.79 13.36
CA THR A 7 1.05 0.70 13.14
C THR A 7 0.39 -0.38 12.28
N THR A 8 0.87 -0.54 11.06
CA THR A 8 0.44 -1.60 10.14
C THR A 8 1.43 -2.75 10.19
N ARG A 9 0.97 -3.94 10.63
CA ARG A 9 1.73 -5.18 10.52
C ARG A 9 1.50 -5.80 9.15
N VAL A 10 2.58 -6.21 8.49
CA VAL A 10 2.55 -6.87 7.18
C VAL A 10 3.08 -8.28 7.35
N LEU A 11 2.26 -9.27 7.02
CA LEU A 11 2.67 -10.67 6.91
C LEU A 11 3.01 -10.95 5.44
N ILE A 12 4.19 -11.51 5.20
CA ILE A 12 4.80 -11.59 3.87
C ILE A 12 5.18 -13.04 3.59
N THR A 13 4.65 -13.58 2.48
CA THR A 13 4.98 -14.91 1.96
C THR A 13 4.74 -14.93 0.45
N ALA A 14 5.14 -16.00 -0.22
CA ALA A 14 4.95 -16.20 -1.65
C ALA A 14 4.39 -17.61 -1.93
N THR A 15 3.82 -17.80 -3.12
CA THR A 15 3.20 -19.06 -3.53
C THR A 15 4.02 -19.83 -4.57
N ASP A 16 5.01 -19.20 -5.20
CA ASP A 16 5.78 -19.74 -6.32
C ASP A 16 7.30 -19.73 -6.04
N VAL A 17 7.97 -18.61 -6.29
CA VAL A 17 9.40 -18.39 -6.08
C VAL A 17 9.62 -17.33 -5.00
N ILE A 18 10.87 -17.05 -4.65
CA ILE A 18 11.16 -15.98 -3.69
C ILE A 18 10.96 -14.62 -4.37
N HIS A 19 10.19 -13.76 -3.73
CA HIS A 19 10.07 -12.34 -4.05
C HIS A 19 10.56 -11.51 -2.86
N SER A 20 10.49 -10.17 -2.94
CA SER A 20 10.74 -9.32 -1.77
C SER A 20 9.79 -8.15 -1.77
N PHE A 21 9.04 -7.98 -0.67
CA PHE A 21 8.24 -6.79 -0.43
C PHE A 21 9.18 -5.68 0.07
N ALA A 22 9.44 -4.69 -0.78
CA ALA A 22 10.32 -3.57 -0.45
C ALA A 22 9.66 -2.23 -0.73
N VAL A 23 9.57 -1.39 0.30
CA VAL A 23 9.01 -0.03 0.24
C VAL A 23 10.03 0.92 0.89
N PRO A 24 10.90 1.58 0.11
CA PRO A 24 12.04 2.34 0.64
C PRO A 24 11.67 3.42 1.65
N SER A 25 10.58 4.16 1.42
CA SER A 25 10.12 5.22 2.33
C SER A 25 9.70 4.72 3.71
N PHE A 26 9.43 3.42 3.86
CA PHE A 26 9.13 2.80 5.15
C PHE A 26 10.33 2.04 5.72
N GLY A 27 11.50 2.06 5.05
CA GLY A 27 12.65 1.27 5.46
C GLY A 27 12.41 -0.25 5.38
N ILE A 28 11.39 -0.68 4.64
CA ILE A 28 11.03 -2.10 4.52
C ILE A 28 11.76 -2.71 3.33
N LYS A 29 12.47 -3.82 3.59
CA LYS A 29 12.84 -4.83 2.61
C LYS A 29 12.75 -6.19 3.30
N MET A 30 11.84 -7.03 2.83
CA MET A 30 11.62 -8.35 3.42
C MET A 30 11.22 -9.37 2.37
N ASP A 31 11.93 -10.50 2.38
CA ASP A 31 11.70 -11.57 1.43
C ASP A 31 10.35 -12.24 1.66
N ALA A 32 9.66 -12.55 0.56
CA ALA A 32 8.48 -13.37 0.51
C ALA A 32 8.92 -14.77 0.08
N VAL A 33 8.94 -15.71 1.03
CA VAL A 33 9.51 -17.06 0.83
C VAL A 33 8.38 -18.10 0.85
N PRO A 34 8.26 -18.95 -0.19
CA PRO A 34 7.28 -20.04 -0.16
C PRO A 34 7.50 -20.97 1.03
N GLY A 35 6.41 -21.28 1.75
CA GLY A 35 6.45 -22.14 2.94
C GLY A 35 6.91 -21.46 4.24
N ARG A 36 7.16 -20.15 4.22
CA ARG A 36 7.47 -19.35 5.42
C ARG A 36 6.70 -18.03 5.40
N THR A 37 6.12 -17.67 6.54
CA THR A 37 5.56 -16.33 6.75
C THR A 37 6.59 -15.48 7.49
N ASN A 38 7.11 -14.46 6.81
CA ASN A 38 7.87 -13.39 7.45
C ASN A 38 6.91 -12.29 7.92
N GLU A 39 7.37 -11.46 8.86
CA GLU A 39 6.60 -10.32 9.36
C GLU A 39 7.45 -9.07 9.48
N THR A 40 6.85 -7.92 9.17
CA THR A 40 7.40 -6.60 9.44
C THR A 40 6.27 -5.65 9.83
N TRP A 41 6.62 -4.42 10.19
CA TRP A 41 5.65 -3.38 10.48
C TRP A 41 6.16 -2.01 10.01
N PHE A 42 5.23 -1.09 9.77
CA PHE A 42 5.55 0.33 9.61
C PHE A 42 4.46 1.19 10.24
N LYS A 43 4.80 2.45 10.50
CA LYS A 43 3.85 3.50 10.87
C LYS A 43 4.10 4.69 9.95
N ALA A 44 3.16 4.99 9.07
CA ALA A 44 3.26 6.14 8.19
C ALA A 44 2.74 7.39 8.92
N GLU A 45 3.56 8.44 9.00
CA GLU A 45 3.23 9.67 9.73
C GLU A 45 2.60 10.74 8.82
N LYS A 46 2.64 10.52 7.50
CA LYS A 46 2.11 11.44 6.49
C LYS A 46 1.24 10.68 5.50
N GLU A 47 0.09 11.26 5.17
CA GLU A 47 -0.75 10.80 4.06
C GLU A 47 -0.01 10.93 2.73
N GLY A 48 -0.30 10.03 1.79
CA GLY A 48 0.39 10.02 0.50
C GLY A 48 0.38 8.67 -0.20
N LEU A 49 1.03 8.62 -1.37
CA LEU A 49 1.27 7.40 -2.12
C LEU A 49 2.74 7.03 -2.03
N TYR A 50 3.01 5.82 -1.53
CA TYR A 50 4.36 5.30 -1.35
C TYR A 50 4.55 4.11 -2.28
N TYR A 51 5.64 4.13 -3.03
CA TYR A 51 5.95 3.10 -4.02
C TYR A 51 7.04 2.16 -3.53
N GLY A 52 6.92 0.93 -3.96
CA GLY A 52 7.89 -0.12 -3.76
C GLY A 52 8.05 -0.96 -5.02
N GLN A 53 9.06 -1.84 -5.02
CA GLN A 53 9.34 -2.77 -6.11
C GLN A 53 9.77 -4.11 -5.52
N CYS A 54 9.58 -5.19 -6.28
CA CYS A 54 10.18 -6.46 -5.94
C CYS A 54 11.71 -6.30 -5.87
N SER A 55 12.33 -6.73 -4.78
CA SER A 55 13.78 -6.59 -4.54
C SER A 55 14.54 -7.91 -4.48
N GLN A 56 13.94 -8.97 -5.01
CA GLN A 56 14.51 -10.30 -5.16
C GLN A 56 14.23 -10.82 -6.56
N LEU A 57 15.27 -11.19 -7.32
CA LEU A 57 15.11 -11.66 -8.70
C LEU A 57 14.18 -12.87 -8.76
N CYS A 58 13.03 -12.71 -9.42
CA CYS A 58 11.94 -13.70 -9.42
C CYS A 58 11.50 -14.15 -10.82
N GLY A 59 12.25 -13.80 -11.87
CA GLY A 59 11.99 -14.27 -13.24
C GLY A 59 11.93 -13.15 -14.28
N LYS A 60 11.37 -13.47 -15.45
CA LYS A 60 11.29 -12.56 -16.63
C LYS A 60 10.63 -11.23 -16.29
N ASP A 61 9.51 -11.27 -15.57
CA ASP A 61 8.69 -10.10 -15.27
C ASP A 61 9.02 -9.46 -13.91
N HIS A 62 10.21 -9.75 -13.36
CA HIS A 62 10.67 -9.25 -12.06
C HIS A 62 10.53 -7.72 -11.90
N ALA A 63 10.76 -6.97 -12.98
CA ALA A 63 10.67 -5.51 -13.00
C ALA A 63 9.23 -4.95 -13.13
N PHE A 64 8.22 -5.82 -13.34
CA PHE A 64 6.85 -5.42 -13.70
C PHE A 64 5.81 -5.79 -12.63
N MET A 65 6.25 -5.88 -11.37
CA MET A 65 5.39 -6.19 -10.22
C MET A 65 5.54 -5.14 -9.10
N PRO A 66 5.08 -3.90 -9.34
CA PRO A 66 5.25 -2.80 -8.39
C PRO A 66 4.37 -2.97 -7.15
N ILE A 67 4.78 -2.29 -6.08
CA ILE A 67 4.01 -2.15 -4.85
C ILE A 67 3.54 -0.70 -4.73
N ALA A 68 2.28 -0.49 -4.34
CA ALA A 68 1.75 0.82 -4.04
C ALA A 68 1.00 0.80 -2.70
N VAL A 69 1.43 1.62 -1.76
CA VAL A 69 0.78 1.81 -0.45
C VAL A 69 0.23 3.23 -0.39
N ARG A 70 -1.10 3.35 -0.44
CA ARG A 70 -1.81 4.61 -0.19
C ARG A 70 -2.08 4.74 1.31
N VAL A 71 -1.55 5.79 1.91
CA VAL A 71 -1.80 6.20 3.31
C VAL A 71 -2.81 7.34 3.29
N VAL A 72 -3.87 7.22 4.06
CA VAL A 72 -5.01 8.17 4.10
C VAL A 72 -5.40 8.51 5.53
N SER A 73 -6.29 9.49 5.70
CA SER A 73 -6.88 9.80 7.00
C SER A 73 -7.68 8.60 7.55
N ASP A 74 -7.88 8.55 8.87
CA ASP A 74 -8.69 7.51 9.50
C ASP A 74 -10.15 7.51 8.97
N ALA A 75 -10.71 8.69 8.70
CA ALA A 75 -12.05 8.84 8.12
C ALA A 75 -12.12 8.24 6.70
N GLN A 76 -11.17 8.58 5.83
CA GLN A 76 -11.07 8.01 4.49
C GLN A 76 -10.87 6.49 4.52
N PHE A 77 -10.03 6.00 5.43
CA PHE A 77 -9.79 4.57 5.57
C PHE A 77 -11.07 3.82 5.97
N LYS A 78 -11.83 4.33 6.94
CA LYS A 78 -13.11 3.73 7.37
C LYS A 78 -14.12 3.69 6.23
N THR A 79 -14.30 4.79 5.50
CA THR A 79 -15.18 4.84 4.32
C THR A 79 -14.74 3.85 3.25
N TRP A 80 -13.44 3.85 2.91
CA TRP A 80 -12.87 2.90 1.95
C TRP A 80 -13.08 1.44 2.39
N LEU A 81 -12.88 1.14 3.67
CA LEU A 81 -12.98 -0.20 4.22
C LEU A 81 -14.39 -0.79 4.06
N GLU A 82 -15.44 0.02 4.26
CA GLU A 82 -16.82 -0.47 4.12
C GLU A 82 -17.12 -0.99 2.70
N THR A 83 -16.66 -0.29 1.66
CA THR A 83 -16.79 -0.77 0.28
C THR A 83 -15.79 -1.87 -0.05
N ALA A 84 -14.55 -1.77 0.44
CA ALA A 84 -13.47 -2.70 0.12
C ALA A 84 -13.71 -4.13 0.64
N LYS A 85 -14.58 -4.32 1.64
CA LYS A 85 -15.01 -5.65 2.11
C LYS A 85 -15.62 -6.51 1.00
N THR A 86 -16.28 -5.88 0.02
CA THR A 86 -16.98 -6.58 -1.07
C THR A 86 -16.43 -6.23 -2.43
N ASP A 87 -15.95 -4.99 -2.65
CA ASP A 87 -15.46 -4.52 -3.94
C ASP A 87 -14.28 -3.56 -3.76
N VAL A 88 -13.07 -4.12 -3.78
CA VAL A 88 -11.82 -3.36 -3.68
C VAL A 88 -11.62 -2.40 -4.87
N PRO A 89 -11.84 -2.79 -6.14
CA PRO A 89 -11.77 -1.86 -7.27
C PRO A 89 -12.69 -0.63 -7.13
N ALA A 90 -13.97 -0.83 -6.76
CA ALA A 90 -14.90 0.28 -6.56
C ALA A 90 -14.48 1.16 -5.39
N ALA A 91 -14.04 0.57 -4.28
CA ALA A 91 -13.52 1.32 -3.12
C ALA A 91 -12.31 2.19 -3.50
N ASN A 92 -11.37 1.64 -4.29
CA ASN A 92 -10.22 2.38 -4.77
C ASN A 92 -10.65 3.55 -5.67
N LYS A 93 -11.58 3.32 -6.60
CA LYS A 93 -12.09 4.39 -7.49
C LYS A 93 -12.76 5.52 -6.70
N ALA A 94 -13.61 5.18 -5.74
CA ALA A 94 -14.29 6.15 -4.88
C ALA A 94 -13.29 6.98 -4.06
N LEU A 95 -12.31 6.31 -3.45
CA LEU A 95 -11.26 6.98 -2.67
C LEU A 95 -10.41 7.94 -3.52
N MET A 96 -10.03 7.53 -4.73
CA MET A 96 -9.26 8.42 -5.61
C MET A 96 -10.08 9.65 -6.03
N ALA A 97 -11.38 9.48 -6.31
CA ALA A 97 -12.26 10.60 -6.63
C ALA A 97 -12.37 11.60 -5.46
N GLU A 98 -12.45 11.11 -4.23
CA GLU A 98 -12.47 11.95 -3.02
C GLU A 98 -11.15 12.73 -2.84
N ILE A 99 -10.01 12.05 -3.00
CA ILE A 99 -8.67 12.67 -2.87
C ILE A 99 -8.48 13.75 -3.95
N ASP A 100 -8.84 13.46 -5.20
CA ASP A 100 -8.73 14.40 -6.31
C ASP A 100 -9.63 15.62 -6.13
N GLY A 101 -10.83 15.42 -5.57
CA GLY A 101 -11.73 16.50 -5.19
C GLY A 101 -11.12 17.41 -4.12
N THR A 102 -10.52 16.81 -3.08
CA THR A 102 -9.89 17.54 -1.97
C THR A 102 -8.69 18.38 -2.44
N ASN A 103 -7.83 17.79 -3.28
CA ASN A 103 -6.67 18.49 -3.84
C ASN A 103 -7.07 19.71 -4.69
N LYS A 104 -8.17 19.61 -5.46
CA LYS A 104 -8.70 20.74 -6.24
C LYS A 104 -9.17 21.88 -5.34
N VAL A 105 -9.83 21.57 -4.22
CA VAL A 105 -10.27 22.58 -3.24
C VAL A 105 -9.07 23.26 -2.59
N ALA A 106 -8.05 22.48 -2.18
CA ALA A 106 -6.83 23.04 -1.58
C ALA A 106 -6.05 23.96 -2.54
N ALA A 107 -6.05 23.66 -3.84
CA ALA A 107 -5.38 24.48 -4.85
C ALA A 107 -6.13 25.79 -5.18
N ALA A 108 -7.45 25.85 -4.99
CA ALA A 108 -8.26 27.03 -5.29
C ALA A 108 -8.28 28.07 -4.15
N GLY A 109 -7.78 27.71 -2.97
CA GLY A 109 -7.79 28.55 -1.76
C GLY A 109 -6.48 29.30 -1.46
N ASN A 110 -5.53 29.33 -2.40
CA ASN A 110 -4.26 30.07 -2.30
C ASN A 110 -4.22 31.27 -3.25
#